data_AF-A0A151F233-F1
#
_entry.id   AF-A0A151F233-F1
#
_cell.length_a   1.000
_cell.length_b   1.000
_cell.length_c   1.000
_cell.angle_alpha   90.00
_cell.angle_beta   90.00
_cell.angle_gamma   90.00
#
_symmetry.space_group_name_H-M   'P 1'
#
loop_
_entity.id
_entity.type
_entity.pdbx_description
1 polymer ?
#
loop_
_entity_poly.entity_id
_entity_poly.type
_entity_poly.pdbx_seq_one_letter_code
_entity_poly.pdbx_strand_id
1 'polypeptide(L)'
;MKTNLLRAIEFPEKMNVVEVEIDYVTAINILKDSNVFFHFESKNIYFFGDKKGVSKILENKGYGHKILSPIYIDVDCIQQYWEILRVLFYRATGRFLLKKGLYFHPERGNTFYVVRTDSFKEIPLIREKKEYGYYIHEGFEYKLHLINENVFLSLMPLIVLTRDKKSSIISDEKDSGIYTREGYKRWNSVTRNMLDTWAAFLGNEKKIRVSIPNGNDLIFETEFSEAGGGIITKDVKQTMKTKKIRQVSLDEYW
;
A
#
# COMPACT_ATOMS: atom_id res chain seq x y z
N MET A 1 12.32 18.67 8.06
CA MET A 1 10.95 18.20 8.31
C MET A 1 10.92 16.74 7.90
N LYS A 2 10.52 15.82 8.79
CA LYS A 2 10.35 14.40 8.41
C LYS A 2 9.34 14.30 7.28
N THR A 3 9.71 13.61 6.20
CA THR A 3 8.78 13.30 5.11
C THR A 3 7.83 12.19 5.55
N ASN A 4 6.90 11.79 4.69
CA ASN A 4 6.13 10.56 4.86
C ASN A 4 6.68 9.40 4.01
N LEU A 5 7.98 9.48 3.67
CA LEU A 5 8.68 8.55 2.79
C LEU A 5 9.62 7.64 3.60
N LEU A 6 9.44 6.35 3.41
CA LEU A 6 10.30 5.28 3.91
C LEU A 6 11.17 4.79 2.75
N ARG A 7 12.49 4.84 2.89
CA ARG A 7 13.43 4.44 1.83
C ARG A 7 13.51 2.92 1.74
N ALA A 8 13.51 2.39 0.53
CA ALA A 8 13.88 1.00 0.29
C ALA A 8 15.40 0.84 0.43
N ILE A 9 15.83 -0.10 1.25
CA ILE A 9 17.25 -0.38 1.54
C ILE A 9 17.71 -1.74 1.00
N GLU A 10 16.78 -2.65 0.74
CA GLU A 10 17.07 -3.94 0.12
C GLU A 10 15.97 -4.26 -0.89
N PHE A 11 16.37 -4.85 -2.03
CA PHE A 11 15.48 -5.25 -3.11
C PHE A 11 15.58 -6.75 -3.36
N PRO A 12 14.56 -7.36 -4.01
CA PRO A 12 14.68 -8.73 -4.49
C PRO A 12 15.86 -8.84 -5.45
N GLU A 13 16.65 -9.91 -5.36
CA GLU A 13 17.88 -10.07 -6.16
C GLU A 13 17.65 -10.00 -7.67
N LYS A 14 16.52 -10.55 -8.12
CA LYS A 14 16.22 -10.69 -9.54
C LYS A 14 14.73 -10.76 -9.81
N MET A 15 14.39 -10.41 -11.04
CA MET A 15 13.09 -10.57 -11.68
C MET A 15 13.21 -11.66 -12.74
N ASN A 16 12.28 -12.62 -12.74
CA ASN A 16 12.22 -13.62 -13.80
C ASN A 16 11.38 -13.11 -14.97
N VAL A 17 11.70 -13.60 -16.16
CA VAL A 17 10.98 -13.25 -17.38
C VAL A 17 10.69 -14.52 -18.18
N VAL A 18 9.43 -14.66 -18.60
CA VAL A 18 9.00 -15.72 -19.51
C VAL A 18 8.30 -15.07 -20.69
N GLU A 19 8.78 -15.37 -21.89
CA GLU A 19 8.16 -14.97 -23.14
C GLU A 19 7.04 -15.96 -23.49
N VAL A 20 5.88 -15.45 -23.90
CA VAL A 20 4.67 -16.24 -24.19
C VAL A 20 3.95 -15.72 -25.43
N GLU A 21 3.29 -16.60 -26.16
CA GLU A 21 2.47 -16.23 -27.34
C GLU A 21 0.98 -16.09 -27.00
N ILE A 22 0.69 -15.40 -25.90
CA ILE A 22 -0.67 -15.14 -25.44
C ILE A 22 -0.90 -13.66 -25.17
N ASP A 23 -2.16 -13.24 -25.18
CA ASP A 23 -2.54 -11.90 -24.76
C ASP A 23 -2.58 -11.75 -23.23
N TYR A 24 -2.74 -10.50 -22.79
CA TYR A 24 -2.81 -10.13 -21.38
C TYR A 24 -3.95 -10.84 -20.62
N VAL A 25 -5.13 -10.95 -21.23
CA VAL A 25 -6.33 -11.50 -20.59
C VAL A 25 -6.13 -12.98 -20.33
N THR A 26 -5.58 -13.68 -21.32
CA THR A 26 -5.20 -15.09 -21.24
C THR A 26 -4.13 -15.29 -20.16
N ALA A 27 -3.08 -14.46 -20.13
CA ALA A 27 -2.04 -14.53 -19.11
C ALA A 27 -2.60 -14.38 -17.68
N ILE A 28 -3.50 -13.41 -17.46
CA ILE A 28 -4.21 -13.27 -16.17
C ILE A 28 -5.03 -14.51 -15.85
N ASN A 29 -5.82 -15.01 -16.80
CA ASN A 29 -6.69 -16.15 -16.54
C ASN A 29 -5.93 -17.43 -16.17
N ILE A 30 -4.73 -17.61 -16.72
CA ILE A 30 -3.83 -18.72 -16.38
C ILE A 30 -3.21 -18.54 -15.00
N LEU A 31 -2.76 -17.32 -14.68
CA LEU A 31 -1.95 -17.05 -13.49
C LEU A 31 -2.76 -16.52 -12.29
N LYS A 32 -4.05 -16.22 -12.43
CA LYS A 32 -4.89 -15.64 -11.36
C LYS A 32 -4.93 -16.47 -10.08
N ASP A 33 -4.93 -17.79 -10.23
CA ASP A 33 -5.00 -18.74 -9.10
C ASP A 33 -3.60 -19.16 -8.63
N SER A 34 -2.56 -18.67 -9.31
CA SER A 34 -1.18 -18.84 -8.90
C SER A 34 -0.81 -17.78 -7.86
N ASN A 35 0.06 -18.15 -6.92
CA ASN A 35 0.62 -17.19 -5.95
C ASN A 35 1.68 -16.25 -6.57
N VAL A 36 1.73 -16.13 -7.90
CA VAL A 36 2.77 -15.43 -8.63
C VAL A 36 2.35 -13.97 -8.87
N PHE A 37 3.17 -13.05 -8.40
CA PHE A 37 3.02 -11.64 -8.73
C PHE A 37 3.69 -11.36 -10.05
N PHE A 38 2.89 -11.00 -11.06
CA PHE A 38 3.40 -10.76 -12.40
C PHE A 38 2.94 -9.42 -12.98
N HIS A 39 3.69 -8.94 -13.95
CA HIS A 39 3.36 -7.87 -14.89
C HIS A 39 3.53 -8.42 -16.29
N PHE A 40 2.60 -8.08 -17.19
CA PHE A 40 2.65 -8.54 -18.58
C PHE A 40 2.89 -7.34 -19.48
N GLU A 41 3.93 -7.43 -20.30
CA GLU A 41 4.28 -6.37 -21.23
C GLU A 41 5.03 -6.95 -22.43
N SER A 42 4.60 -6.57 -23.63
CA SER A 42 5.27 -6.96 -24.88
C SER A 42 5.53 -8.47 -24.99
N LYS A 43 4.50 -9.29 -24.73
CA LYS A 43 4.55 -10.76 -24.72
C LYS A 43 5.44 -11.38 -23.63
N ASN A 44 5.94 -10.59 -22.70
CA ASN A 44 6.75 -11.05 -21.58
C ASN A 44 5.96 -10.99 -20.28
N ILE A 45 5.99 -12.08 -19.52
CA ILE A 45 5.52 -12.16 -18.14
C ILE A 45 6.74 -11.94 -17.25
N TYR A 46 6.78 -10.77 -16.61
CA TYR A 46 7.76 -10.41 -15.60
C TYR A 46 7.21 -10.76 -14.23
N PHE A 47 7.99 -11.44 -13.38
CA PHE A 47 7.48 -11.84 -12.07
C PHE A 47 8.58 -12.09 -11.05
N PHE A 48 8.16 -12.03 -9.79
CA PHE A 48 8.94 -12.59 -8.69
C PHE A 48 8.47 -14.00 -8.35
N GLY A 49 9.42 -14.89 -8.10
CA GLY A 49 9.17 -16.23 -7.60
C GLY A 49 9.74 -17.36 -8.46
N ASP A 50 9.12 -18.54 -8.39
CA ASP A 50 9.66 -19.74 -9.02
C ASP A 50 9.33 -19.83 -10.51
N LYS A 51 10.36 -19.71 -11.34
CA LYS A 51 10.24 -19.87 -12.80
C LYS A 51 9.77 -21.27 -13.22
N LYS A 52 10.13 -22.32 -12.48
CA LYS A 52 9.71 -23.69 -12.80
C LYS A 52 8.21 -23.87 -12.54
N GLY A 53 7.70 -23.30 -11.45
CA GLY A 53 6.27 -23.24 -11.16
C GLY A 53 5.47 -22.56 -12.29
N VAL A 54 5.91 -21.38 -12.75
CA VAL A 54 5.25 -20.68 -13.87
C VAL A 54 5.31 -21.48 -15.17
N SER A 55 6.47 -22.04 -15.52
CA SER A 55 6.66 -22.93 -16.68
C SER A 55 5.64 -24.07 -16.67
N LYS A 56 5.54 -24.78 -15.55
CA LYS A 56 4.63 -25.91 -15.39
C LYS A 56 3.16 -25.50 -15.51
N ILE A 57 2.78 -24.33 -15.01
CA ILE A 57 1.41 -23.82 -15.14
C ILE A 57 1.08 -23.56 -16.62
N LEU A 58 1.99 -22.93 -17.37
CA LEU A 58 1.81 -22.67 -18.79
C LEU A 58 1.72 -23.96 -19.61
N GLU A 59 2.62 -24.92 -19.36
CA GLU A 59 2.64 -26.24 -20.00
C GLU A 59 1.33 -27.01 -19.77
N ASN A 60 0.88 -27.08 -18.51
CA ASN A 60 -0.37 -27.77 -18.15
C ASN A 60 -1.61 -27.17 -18.83
N LYS A 61 -1.54 -25.90 -19.22
CA LYS A 61 -2.60 -25.19 -19.95
C LYS A 61 -2.42 -25.22 -21.46
N GLY A 62 -1.37 -25.88 -21.96
CA GLY A 62 -1.11 -26.07 -23.39
C GLY A 62 -0.52 -24.85 -24.08
N TYR A 63 0.08 -23.92 -23.34
CA TYR A 63 0.68 -22.72 -23.92
C TYR A 63 2.20 -22.88 -24.06
N GLY A 64 2.69 -22.57 -25.26
CA GLY A 64 4.13 -22.48 -25.51
C GLY A 64 4.73 -21.27 -24.82
N HIS A 65 5.93 -21.45 -24.26
CA HIS A 65 6.65 -20.40 -23.57
C HIS A 65 8.15 -20.60 -23.68
N LYS A 66 8.90 -19.51 -23.52
CA LYS A 66 10.36 -19.51 -23.50
C LYS A 66 10.84 -18.82 -22.24
N ILE A 67 11.58 -19.56 -21.42
CA ILE A 67 12.22 -19.00 -20.24
C ILE A 67 13.39 -18.14 -20.70
N LEU A 68 13.36 -16.86 -20.38
CA LEU A 68 14.46 -15.92 -20.64
C LEU A 68 15.43 -15.89 -19.45
N SER A 69 16.60 -15.30 -19.66
CA SER A 69 17.54 -15.03 -18.58
C SER A 69 16.89 -14.10 -17.54
N PRO A 70 17.07 -14.36 -16.24
CA PRO A 70 16.58 -13.44 -15.22
C PRO A 70 17.28 -12.09 -15.32
N ILE A 71 16.56 -11.04 -14.95
CA ILE A 71 17.09 -9.68 -14.86
C ILE A 71 17.48 -9.43 -13.40
N TYR A 72 18.75 -9.17 -13.14
CA TYR A 72 19.25 -8.83 -11.81
C TYR A 72 18.88 -7.40 -11.45
N ILE A 73 18.44 -7.19 -10.21
CA ILE A 73 17.93 -5.89 -9.76
C ILE A 73 19.08 -5.14 -9.09
N ASP A 74 19.65 -4.21 -9.84
CA ASP A 74 20.55 -3.16 -9.39
C ASP A 74 19.94 -1.76 -9.69
N VAL A 75 20.72 -0.71 -9.46
CA VAL A 75 20.27 0.68 -9.66
C VAL A 75 19.88 0.93 -11.12
N ASP A 76 20.67 0.45 -12.08
CA ASP A 76 20.42 0.65 -13.51
C ASP A 76 19.15 -0.10 -13.96
N CYS A 77 18.96 -1.33 -13.48
CA CYS A 77 17.75 -2.10 -13.69
C CYS A 77 16.52 -1.38 -13.12
N ILE A 78 16.62 -0.80 -11.92
CA ILE A 78 15.50 -0.08 -11.30
C ILE A 78 15.07 1.09 -12.18
N GLN A 79 16.01 1.85 -12.75
CA GLN A 79 15.70 2.96 -13.64
C GLN A 79 15.05 2.48 -14.93
N GLN A 80 15.63 1.46 -15.58
CA GLN A 80 15.16 0.97 -16.86
C GLN A 80 13.79 0.27 -16.76
N TYR A 81 13.56 -0.49 -15.70
CA TYR A 81 12.39 -1.34 -15.52
C TYR A 81 11.44 -0.83 -14.43
N TRP A 82 11.50 0.46 -14.10
CA TRP A 82 10.72 1.03 -12.99
C TRP A 82 9.22 0.73 -13.10
N GLU A 83 8.61 0.91 -14.27
CA GLU A 83 7.18 0.71 -14.44
C GLU A 83 6.76 -0.75 -14.16
N ILE A 84 7.60 -1.71 -14.54
CA ILE A 84 7.41 -3.14 -14.28
C ILE A 84 7.60 -3.44 -12.80
N LEU A 85 8.74 -3.04 -12.24
CA LEU A 85 9.09 -3.27 -10.84
C LEU A 85 8.09 -2.62 -9.90
N ARG A 86 7.62 -1.42 -10.22
CA ARG A 86 6.59 -0.70 -9.45
C ARG A 86 5.32 -1.54 -9.33
N VAL A 87 4.83 -2.14 -10.43
CA VAL A 87 3.65 -3.02 -10.40
C VAL A 87 3.90 -4.26 -9.53
N LEU A 88 5.06 -4.90 -9.68
CA LEU A 88 5.42 -6.08 -8.89
C LEU A 88 5.53 -5.76 -7.39
N PHE A 89 6.17 -4.65 -7.04
CA PHE A 89 6.31 -4.16 -5.67
C PHE A 89 4.97 -3.74 -5.07
N TYR A 90 4.08 -3.11 -5.83
CA TYR A 90 2.71 -2.82 -5.38
C TYR A 90 1.95 -4.10 -5.04
N ARG A 91 2.00 -5.12 -5.90
CA ARG A 91 1.33 -6.41 -5.64
C ARG A 91 1.88 -7.10 -4.39
N ALA A 92 3.20 -7.12 -4.24
CA ALA A 92 3.86 -7.69 -3.06
C ALA A 92 3.48 -6.94 -1.77
N THR A 93 3.55 -5.61 -1.80
CA THR A 93 3.19 -4.75 -0.67
C THR A 93 1.72 -4.92 -0.31
N GLY A 94 0.82 -4.90 -1.29
CA GLY A 94 -0.61 -5.10 -1.05
C GLY A 94 -0.92 -6.44 -0.37
N ARG A 95 -0.28 -7.54 -0.77
CA ARG A 95 -0.45 -8.84 -0.08
C ARG A 95 0.13 -8.81 1.34
N PHE A 96 1.27 -8.16 1.54
CA PHE A 96 1.85 -7.97 2.86
C PHE A 96 0.90 -7.21 3.79
N LEU A 97 0.28 -6.13 3.32
CA LEU A 97 -0.72 -5.36 4.07
C LEU A 97 -1.95 -6.21 4.43
N LEU A 98 -2.45 -7.02 3.49
CA LEU A 98 -3.55 -7.96 3.76
C LEU A 98 -3.16 -8.99 4.84
N LYS A 99 -1.93 -9.53 4.80
CA LYS A 99 -1.43 -10.45 5.83
C LYS A 99 -1.27 -9.80 7.20
N LYS A 100 -1.02 -8.49 7.25
CA LYS A 100 -1.01 -7.70 8.49
C LYS A 100 -2.42 -7.40 9.03
N GLY A 101 -3.49 -7.89 8.36
CA GLY A 101 -4.86 -7.73 8.84
C GLY A 101 -5.56 -6.46 8.35
N LEU A 102 -4.89 -5.65 7.51
CA LEU A 102 -5.52 -4.52 6.85
C LEU A 102 -6.44 -5.01 5.74
N TYR A 103 -7.52 -4.29 5.47
CA TYR A 103 -8.40 -4.58 4.34
C TYR A 103 -8.36 -3.49 3.30
N PHE A 104 -8.64 -3.91 2.07
CA PHE A 104 -8.68 -3.06 0.91
C PHE A 104 -9.99 -2.27 0.86
N HIS A 105 -9.94 -0.95 0.66
CA HIS A 105 -11.14 -0.12 0.47
C HIS A 105 -11.44 0.09 -1.02
N PRO A 106 -12.42 -0.63 -1.61
CA PRO A 106 -12.61 -0.67 -3.07
C PRO A 106 -13.02 0.67 -3.69
N GLU A 107 -13.78 1.50 -2.97
CA GLU A 107 -14.30 2.76 -3.52
C GLU A 107 -13.22 3.83 -3.79
N ARG A 108 -11.97 3.62 -3.34
CA ARG A 108 -10.86 4.55 -3.57
C ARG A 108 -9.71 3.97 -4.40
N GLY A 109 -9.85 2.76 -4.94
CA GLY A 109 -8.84 2.13 -5.79
C GLY A 109 -7.72 1.43 -5.00
N ASN A 110 -6.88 0.62 -5.68
CA ASN A 110 -5.99 -0.43 -5.13
C ASN A 110 -4.86 -0.02 -4.14
N THR A 111 -4.83 1.24 -3.70
CA THR A 111 -3.78 1.80 -2.83
C THR A 111 -4.26 2.14 -1.42
N PHE A 112 -5.55 1.97 -1.14
CA PHE A 112 -6.19 2.37 0.11
C PHE A 112 -6.39 1.17 1.03
N TYR A 113 -5.74 1.22 2.19
CA TYR A 113 -5.81 0.19 3.21
C TYR A 113 -6.28 0.78 4.53
N VAL A 114 -7.14 0.04 5.21
CA VAL A 114 -7.83 0.45 6.43
C VAL A 114 -7.81 -0.70 7.43
N VAL A 115 -7.83 -0.37 8.71
CA VAL A 115 -7.83 -1.35 9.80
C VAL A 115 -9.20 -1.98 9.97
N ARG A 116 -9.26 -3.32 10.02
CA ARG A 116 -10.49 -4.06 10.30
C ARG A 116 -11.07 -3.68 11.65
N THR A 117 -12.35 -3.36 11.66
CA THR A 117 -13.18 -3.02 12.83
C THR A 117 -13.14 -4.05 13.94
N ASP A 118 -12.90 -5.32 13.61
CA ASP A 118 -12.96 -6.39 14.60
C ASP A 118 -11.65 -6.46 15.43
N SER A 119 -10.58 -5.81 14.96
CA SER A 119 -9.24 -5.84 15.57
C SER A 119 -8.95 -4.64 16.48
N PHE A 120 -9.75 -3.58 16.37
CA PHE A 120 -9.69 -2.38 17.22
C PHE A 120 -11.12 -2.05 17.61
N LYS A 121 -11.41 -1.90 18.92
CA LYS A 121 -12.76 -1.62 19.43
C LYS A 121 -13.48 -0.61 18.54
N GLU A 122 -14.72 -0.92 18.15
CA GLU A 122 -15.56 -0.05 17.32
C GLU A 122 -15.46 1.40 17.82
N ILE A 123 -15.07 2.31 16.93
CA ILE A 123 -15.21 3.75 17.18
C ILE A 123 -16.48 4.17 16.44
N PRO A 124 -17.68 4.03 17.04
CA PRO A 124 -18.92 4.45 16.43
C PRO A 124 -18.89 5.95 16.20
N LEU A 125 -19.39 6.39 15.04
CA LEU A 125 -19.43 7.81 14.74
C LEU A 125 -20.72 8.26 14.09
N ILE A 126 -21.04 9.51 14.39
CA ILE A 126 -22.40 9.97 14.63
C ILE A 126 -23.22 10.12 13.35
N ARG A 127 -24.50 9.76 13.48
CA ARG A 127 -25.68 10.16 12.69
C ARG A 127 -25.48 11.43 11.83
N GLU A 128 -25.35 11.25 10.52
CA GLU A 128 -25.68 12.29 9.55
C GLU A 128 -27.11 12.01 9.06
N LYS A 129 -28.10 12.53 9.81
CA LYS A 129 -29.56 12.31 9.65
C LYS A 129 -30.05 10.91 10.07
N LYS A 130 -31.33 10.85 10.46
CA LYS A 130 -31.99 9.75 11.19
C LYS A 130 -31.92 8.35 10.54
N GLU A 131 -31.42 8.21 9.32
CA GLU A 131 -31.60 7.03 8.47
C GLU A 131 -30.36 6.15 8.30
N TYR A 132 -29.13 6.63 8.59
CA TYR A 132 -27.90 5.84 8.37
C TYR A 132 -26.86 6.03 9.49
N GLY A 133 -26.21 4.93 9.89
CA GLY A 133 -25.00 4.95 10.72
C GLY A 133 -23.74 4.99 9.85
N TYR A 134 -22.68 5.63 10.36
CA TYR A 134 -21.37 5.66 9.72
C TYR A 134 -20.31 5.12 10.68
N TYR A 135 -19.30 4.45 10.12
CA TYR A 135 -18.13 3.99 10.85
C TYR A 135 -16.90 4.75 10.40
N ILE A 136 -16.03 5.09 11.36
CA ILE A 136 -14.71 5.65 11.09
C ILE A 136 -13.70 4.53 11.03
N HIS A 137 -12.96 4.49 9.93
CA HIS A 137 -11.81 3.62 9.77
C HIS A 137 -10.55 4.46 9.61
N GLU A 138 -9.57 4.16 10.43
CA GLU A 138 -8.22 4.64 10.25
C GLU A 138 -7.49 3.80 9.20
N GLY A 139 -6.70 4.46 8.38
CA GLY A 139 -5.94 3.82 7.35
C GLY A 139 -4.88 4.71 6.74
N PHE A 140 -4.40 4.29 5.58
CA PHE A 140 -3.46 5.06 4.77
C PHE A 140 -3.60 4.70 3.28
N GLU A 141 -3.25 5.68 2.45
CA GLU A 141 -2.92 5.46 1.05
C GLU A 141 -1.41 5.21 1.00
N TYR A 142 -0.96 4.18 0.29
CA TYR A 142 0.47 4.01 0.05
C TYR A 142 0.82 4.16 -1.44
N LYS A 143 2.00 4.71 -1.70
CA LYS A 143 2.56 4.84 -3.05
C LYS A 143 4.04 4.53 -3.07
N LEU A 144 4.50 3.99 -4.19
CA LEU A 144 5.90 3.79 -4.50
C LEU A 144 6.39 4.88 -5.44
N HIS A 145 7.51 5.51 -5.08
CA HIS A 145 8.13 6.60 -5.83
C HIS A 145 9.57 6.25 -6.17
N LEU A 146 10.03 6.62 -7.36
CA LEU A 146 11.44 6.65 -7.72
C LEU A 146 11.89 8.11 -7.70
N ILE A 147 12.76 8.46 -6.75
CA ILE A 147 13.25 9.84 -6.55
C ILE A 147 14.77 9.76 -6.45
N ASN A 148 15.48 10.47 -7.32
CA ASN A 148 16.94 10.47 -7.36
C ASN A 148 17.51 9.05 -7.25
N GLU A 149 17.05 8.15 -8.12
CA GLU A 149 17.51 6.75 -8.22
C GLU A 149 17.21 5.88 -6.98
N ASN A 150 16.46 6.40 -6.02
CA ASN A 150 16.06 5.69 -4.81
C ASN A 150 14.56 5.41 -4.81
N VAL A 151 14.19 4.23 -4.34
CA VAL A 151 12.79 3.83 -4.21
C VAL A 151 12.27 4.18 -2.81
N PHE A 152 11.10 4.79 -2.76
CA PHE A 152 10.46 5.20 -1.51
C PHE A 152 9.03 4.68 -1.44
N LEU A 153 8.64 4.19 -0.26
CA LEU A 153 7.25 3.94 0.13
C LEU A 153 6.72 5.18 0.84
N SER A 154 5.77 5.89 0.23
CA SER A 154 5.01 6.93 0.91
C SER A 154 3.83 6.33 1.65
N LEU A 155 3.64 6.67 2.91
CA LEU A 155 2.41 6.39 3.66
C LEU A 155 1.66 7.71 3.84
N MET A 156 0.41 7.81 3.39
CA MET A 156 -0.42 8.99 3.59
C MET A 156 -1.61 8.62 4.48
N PRO A 157 -1.57 8.95 5.78
CA PRO A 157 -2.63 8.62 6.71
C PRO A 157 -3.94 9.24 6.28
N LEU A 158 -5.01 8.52 6.51
CA LEU A 158 -6.35 8.95 6.17
C LEU A 158 -7.38 8.32 7.08
N ILE A 159 -8.54 8.97 7.10
CA ILE A 159 -9.74 8.51 7.77
C ILE A 159 -10.80 8.27 6.70
N VAL A 160 -11.42 7.08 6.72
CA VAL A 160 -12.51 6.71 5.82
C VAL A 160 -13.80 6.54 6.60
N LEU A 161 -14.89 7.09 6.06
CA LEU A 161 -16.24 6.86 6.55
C LEU A 161 -16.88 5.74 5.71
N THR A 162 -17.28 4.64 6.32
CA THR A 162 -18.08 3.61 5.64
C THR A 162 -19.52 3.63 6.15
N ARG A 163 -20.45 3.26 5.25
CA ARG A 163 -21.87 3.07 5.61
C ARG A 163 -22.08 1.60 5.91
N ASP A 164 -22.46 1.27 7.14
CA ASP A 164 -23.02 -0.05 7.39
C ASP A 164 -24.56 0.05 7.39
N LYS A 165 -25.21 -0.91 6.73
CA LYS A 165 -26.67 -1.04 6.72
C LYS A 165 -27.20 -1.77 7.96
N LYS A 166 -26.34 -2.33 8.82
CA LYS A 166 -26.74 -3.32 9.83
C LYS A 166 -26.57 -2.94 11.30
N SER A 167 -26.07 -1.76 11.63
CA SER A 167 -25.74 -1.44 13.02
C SER A 167 -26.79 -0.62 13.75
N SER A 168 -27.16 -1.07 14.94
CA SER A 168 -27.93 -0.31 15.93
C SER A 168 -27.11 0.88 16.46
N ILE A 169 -27.79 2.01 16.63
CA ILE A 169 -27.24 3.29 17.13
C ILE A 169 -26.69 3.09 18.55
N ILE A 170 -25.45 3.57 18.83
CA ILE A 170 -24.81 3.42 20.16
C ILE A 170 -24.68 4.76 20.93
N SER A 171 -24.78 5.93 20.29
CA SER A 171 -24.68 7.22 21.01
C SER A 171 -25.47 8.37 20.34
N ASP A 172 -26.25 9.09 21.15
CA ASP A 172 -27.01 10.31 20.83
C ASP A 172 -26.40 11.55 21.54
N GLU A 173 -25.08 11.64 21.65
CA GLU A 173 -24.43 12.79 22.29
C GLU A 173 -24.57 14.09 21.47
N LYS A 174 -24.94 15.18 22.15
CA LYS A 174 -24.86 16.56 21.65
C LYS A 174 -23.37 16.87 21.38
N ASP A 175 -23.05 17.54 20.28
CA ASP A 175 -21.70 17.95 19.79
C ASP A 175 -21.03 17.02 18.77
N SER A 176 -21.73 15.98 18.42
CA SER A 176 -21.32 15.01 17.42
C SER A 176 -21.32 15.50 15.95
N GLY A 177 -21.85 16.70 15.69
CA GLY A 177 -21.83 17.37 14.38
C GLY A 177 -20.44 17.85 13.92
N ILE A 178 -19.40 17.68 14.73
CA ILE A 178 -18.00 17.99 14.38
C ILE A 178 -17.43 16.99 13.37
N TYR A 179 -18.06 15.82 13.24
CA TYR A 179 -17.56 14.68 12.49
C TYR A 179 -18.33 14.36 11.20
N THR A 180 -18.97 15.38 10.62
CA THR A 180 -19.69 15.26 9.35
C THR A 180 -18.74 15.12 8.17
N ARG A 181 -19.28 14.76 7.01
CA ARG A 181 -18.56 14.69 5.73
C ARG A 181 -17.90 16.03 5.33
N GLU A 182 -18.21 17.13 6.02
CA GLU A 182 -17.61 18.46 5.82
C GLU A 182 -16.38 18.72 6.73
N GLY A 183 -16.24 17.99 7.85
CA GLY A 183 -15.17 18.13 8.85
C GLY A 183 -13.84 17.43 8.51
N TYR A 184 -13.80 16.57 7.49
CA TYR A 184 -12.64 15.76 7.08
C TYR A 184 -11.34 16.55 6.85
N LYS A 185 -11.42 17.86 6.58
CA LYS A 185 -10.24 18.72 6.34
C LYS A 185 -9.47 19.09 7.63
N ARG A 186 -10.02 18.81 8.83
CA ARG A 186 -9.45 19.26 10.11
C ARG A 186 -8.48 18.26 10.79
N TRP A 187 -8.29 17.05 10.26
CA TRP A 187 -7.63 15.94 10.96
C TRP A 187 -6.09 15.85 10.83
N ASN A 188 -5.41 16.95 10.46
CA ASN A 188 -3.98 16.94 10.12
C ASN A 188 -2.98 16.73 11.28
N SER A 189 -3.42 16.77 12.55
CA SER A 189 -2.56 16.49 13.72
C SER A 189 -2.60 15.03 14.14
N VAL A 190 -3.77 14.38 14.04
CA VAL A 190 -3.97 12.93 14.22
C VAL A 190 -3.09 12.14 13.24
N THR A 191 -2.89 12.65 12.02
CA THR A 191 -2.13 11.95 10.97
C THR A 191 -0.63 11.77 11.25
N ARG A 192 0.05 12.61 12.06
CA ARG A 192 1.49 12.40 12.33
C ARG A 192 1.76 11.26 13.29
N ASN A 193 0.99 11.16 14.37
CA ASN A 193 1.09 9.99 15.26
C ASN A 193 0.70 8.72 14.49
N MET A 194 -0.29 8.81 13.58
CA MET A 194 -0.62 7.68 12.70
C MET A 194 0.55 7.26 11.80
N LEU A 195 1.40 8.17 11.30
CA LEU A 195 2.57 7.79 10.48
C LEU A 195 3.53 6.89 11.25
N ASP A 196 3.93 7.33 12.45
CA ASP A 196 4.85 6.58 13.30
C ASP A 196 4.19 5.26 13.78
N THR A 197 2.89 5.30 14.09
CA THR A 197 2.10 4.09 14.42
C THR A 197 2.04 3.11 13.25
N TRP A 198 1.82 3.58 12.01
CA TRP A 198 1.80 2.70 10.83
C TRP A 198 3.18 2.13 10.55
N ALA A 199 4.24 2.94 10.60
CA ALA A 199 5.59 2.44 10.43
C ALA A 199 5.94 1.37 11.48
N ALA A 200 5.57 1.60 12.74
CA ALA A 200 5.76 0.64 13.83
C ALA A 200 4.90 -0.64 13.66
N PHE A 201 3.65 -0.50 13.23
CA PHE A 201 2.74 -1.63 13.01
C PHE A 201 3.18 -2.53 11.83
N LEU A 202 3.63 -1.89 10.75
CA LEU A 202 4.12 -2.58 9.57
C LEU A 202 5.50 -3.20 9.82
N GLY A 203 6.35 -2.52 10.57
CA GLY A 203 7.70 -2.96 10.89
C GLY A 203 7.76 -4.10 11.91
N ASN A 204 8.88 -4.82 11.90
CA ASN A 204 9.39 -5.52 13.07
C ASN A 204 10.74 -4.84 13.38
N GLU A 205 10.92 -4.30 14.58
CA GLU A 205 12.09 -3.49 14.94
C GLU A 205 12.25 -2.23 14.05
N LYS A 206 13.41 -2.07 13.37
CA LYS A 206 13.77 -0.89 12.54
C LYS A 206 13.50 -1.06 11.04
N LYS A 207 12.84 -2.14 10.62
CA LYS A 207 12.65 -2.47 9.19
C LYS A 207 11.22 -2.95 8.90
N ILE A 208 10.68 -2.54 7.75
CA ILE A 208 9.46 -3.11 7.15
C ILE A 208 9.88 -4.12 6.09
N ARG A 209 9.67 -5.40 6.36
CA ARG A 209 10.06 -6.51 5.48
C ARG A 209 8.85 -7.02 4.70
N VAL A 210 8.81 -6.70 3.41
CA VAL A 210 7.79 -7.18 2.47
C VAL A 210 8.31 -8.45 1.81
N SER A 211 7.84 -9.60 2.28
CA SER A 211 8.31 -10.88 1.75
C SER A 211 7.81 -11.17 0.35
N ILE A 212 8.76 -11.48 -0.52
CA ILE A 212 8.52 -11.89 -1.89
C ILE A 212 8.49 -13.42 -1.95
N PRO A 213 7.39 -14.04 -2.44
CA PRO A 213 7.32 -15.49 -2.58
C PRO A 213 8.51 -16.02 -3.39
N ASN A 214 9.23 -17.00 -2.84
CA ASN A 214 10.35 -17.69 -3.49
C ASN A 214 11.47 -16.74 -4.00
N GLY A 215 11.72 -15.63 -3.29
CA GLY A 215 12.80 -14.68 -3.56
C GLY A 215 13.25 -13.97 -2.29
N ASN A 216 14.20 -13.04 -2.44
CA ASN A 216 14.63 -12.17 -1.34
C ASN A 216 13.59 -11.07 -1.07
N ASP A 217 13.58 -10.54 0.15
CA ASP A 217 12.59 -9.55 0.59
C ASP A 217 12.80 -8.17 -0.04
N LEU A 218 11.72 -7.40 -0.16
CA LEU A 218 11.78 -5.94 -0.34
C LEU A 218 11.75 -5.30 1.04
N ILE A 219 12.76 -4.51 1.39
CA ILE A 219 12.91 -3.97 2.75
C ILE A 219 12.94 -2.45 2.73
N PHE A 220 12.09 -1.85 3.56
CA PHE A 220 12.08 -0.42 3.83
C PHE A 220 12.59 -0.12 5.23
N GLU A 221 13.17 1.07 5.40
CA GLU A 221 13.41 1.67 6.72
C GLU A 221 12.07 1.92 7.44
N THR A 222 12.09 1.97 8.78
CA THR A 222 10.94 2.44 9.59
C THR A 222 11.06 3.91 9.98
N GLU A 223 12.24 4.51 9.82
CA GLU A 223 12.45 5.92 10.08
C GLU A 223 12.13 6.73 8.82
N PHE A 224 11.22 7.69 8.96
CA PHE A 224 10.91 8.60 7.87
C PHE A 224 12.11 9.48 7.54
N SER A 225 12.51 9.46 6.26
CA SER A 225 13.64 10.25 5.76
C SER A 225 13.47 11.74 6.03
N GLU A 226 14.54 12.39 6.50
CA GLU A 226 14.60 13.84 6.57
C GLU A 226 14.69 14.42 5.14
N ALA A 227 13.79 15.34 4.79
CA ALA A 227 13.92 16.10 3.55
C ALA A 227 15.18 16.97 3.61
N GLY A 228 16.30 16.43 3.13
CA GLY A 228 17.60 17.09 3.09
C GLY A 228 18.49 16.52 2.00
N GLY A 229 18.42 17.13 0.81
CA GLY A 229 19.38 16.92 -0.29
C GLY A 229 18.74 16.45 -1.59
N GLY A 230 18.31 17.39 -2.44
CA GLY A 230 17.94 17.10 -3.84
C GLY A 230 16.47 17.27 -4.16
N ILE A 231 16.10 18.52 -4.49
CA ILE A 231 14.97 18.95 -5.33
C ILE A 231 13.70 18.08 -5.21
N ILE A 232 12.97 18.30 -4.12
CA ILE A 232 11.56 17.94 -4.01
C ILE A 232 10.80 18.84 -5.01
N THR A 233 10.29 18.26 -6.10
CA THR A 233 9.47 18.96 -7.11
C THR A 233 8.22 19.57 -6.46
N LYS A 234 7.66 20.61 -7.07
CA LYS A 234 6.51 21.37 -6.53
C LYS A 234 5.30 20.49 -6.19
N ASP A 235 5.08 19.41 -6.92
CA ASP A 235 3.96 18.48 -6.70
C ASP A 235 4.10 17.70 -5.38
N VAL A 236 5.32 17.34 -5.01
CA VAL A 236 5.61 16.67 -3.72
C VAL A 236 5.55 17.68 -2.57
N LYS A 237 5.93 18.95 -2.78
CA LYS A 237 5.77 20.01 -1.77
C LYS A 237 4.31 20.32 -1.45
N GLN A 238 3.39 20.17 -2.41
CA GLN A 238 1.96 20.39 -2.16
C GLN A 238 1.36 19.32 -1.24
N THR A 239 1.84 18.07 -1.32
CA THR A 239 1.47 16.99 -0.39
C THR A 239 2.07 17.17 1.01
N MET A 240 3.14 17.97 1.15
CA MET A 240 3.92 18.12 2.38
C MET A 240 3.45 19.21 3.38
N LYS A 241 2.52 20.10 3.02
CA LYS A 241 2.07 21.18 3.94
C LYS A 241 1.01 20.70 4.93
N THR A 242 1.40 20.05 6.03
CA THR A 242 0.54 19.94 7.22
C THR A 242 0.68 21.18 8.10
N LYS A 243 -0.35 22.04 8.09
CA LYS A 243 -0.49 23.20 8.98
C LYS A 243 -0.59 22.69 10.44
N LYS A 244 0.30 23.16 11.33
CA LYS A 244 0.16 22.95 12.79
C LYS A 244 -1.11 23.66 13.27
N ILE A 245 -2.12 22.89 13.66
CA ILE A 245 -3.27 23.39 14.42
C ILE A 245 -3.55 22.36 15.53
N ARG A 246 -3.97 22.88 16.69
CA ARG A 246 -4.18 22.22 17.99
C ARG A 246 -4.38 20.70 17.94
N GLN A 247 -3.59 20.02 18.75
CA GLN A 247 -3.65 18.61 19.08
C GLN A 247 -4.88 18.38 19.98
N VAL A 248 -5.74 17.43 19.62
CA VAL A 248 -6.71 16.83 20.55
C VAL A 248 -6.23 15.41 20.73
N SER A 249 -5.86 15.05 21.95
CA SER A 249 -5.39 13.71 22.27
C SER A 249 -6.62 12.81 22.46
N LEU A 250 -6.64 11.62 21.86
CA LEU A 250 -7.64 10.61 22.21
C LEU A 250 -7.42 10.05 23.63
N ASP A 251 -6.26 10.34 24.25
CA ASP A 251 -6.04 10.08 25.69
C ASP A 251 -6.90 10.98 26.59
N GLU A 252 -7.53 12.02 26.05
CA GLU A 252 -8.48 12.87 26.79
C GLU A 252 -9.89 12.23 26.92
N TYR A 253 -10.11 11.05 26.33
CA TYR A 253 -11.39 10.34 26.33
C TYR A 253 -11.35 8.93 26.97
N TRP A 254 -10.27 8.59 27.68
CA TRP A 254 -10.21 7.39 28.52
C TRP A 254 -10.41 7.72 30.00
#